data_AF-A0A4Q6AGU2-F1
#
_entry.id   AF-A0A4Q6AGU2-F1
#
_cell.length_a   1.000
_cell.length_b   1.000
_cell.length_c   1.000
_cell.angle_alpha   90.00
_cell.angle_beta   90.00
_cell.angle_gamma   90.00
#
_symmetry.space_group_name_H-M   'P 1'
#
loop_
_entity.id
_entity.type
_entity.pdbx_description
1 polymer ?
#
loop_
_entity_poly.entity_id
_entity_poly.type
_entity_poly.pdbx_seq_one_letter_code
_entity_poly.pdbx_strand_id
1 'polypeptide(L)'
;IQDGIGILKGGDFAATNYLKAKTLAQLTEAFRPIIEQSLQKVDATKHWNTLFSTYNKFSAEKVNPDLSAYVTDKAMTGIFYQVGQEEQKIRKDPMARTTDLLKKVFN
;
A
#
# COMPACT_ATOMS: atom_id res chain seq x y z
N ILE A 1 -19.82 1.09 -16.57
CA ILE A 1 -19.40 0.01 -17.50
C ILE A 1 -18.08 0.34 -18.22
N GLN A 2 -17.81 1.61 -18.55
CA GLN A 2 -16.54 2.03 -19.19
C GLN A 2 -15.27 1.71 -18.37
N ASP A 3 -15.30 1.86 -17.04
CA ASP A 3 -14.10 1.60 -16.20
C ASP A 3 -13.62 0.16 -16.25
N GLY A 4 -14.54 -0.82 -16.29
CA GLY A 4 -14.18 -2.24 -16.31
C GLY A 4 -13.45 -2.65 -17.60
N ILE A 5 -13.89 -2.15 -18.75
CA ILE A 5 -13.23 -2.45 -20.04
C ILE A 5 -11.85 -1.79 -20.10
N GLY A 6 -11.71 -0.57 -19.57
CA GLY A 6 -10.43 0.13 -19.49
C GLY A 6 -9.42 -0.56 -18.57
N ILE A 7 -9.86 -1.13 -17.46
CA ILE A 7 -9.02 -1.93 -16.55
C ILE A 7 -8.59 -3.25 -17.20
N LEU A 8 -9.52 -3.96 -17.85
CA LEU A 8 -9.24 -5.22 -18.53
C LEU A 8 -8.27 -5.07 -19.70
N LYS A 9 -8.45 -4.02 -20.52
CA LYS A 9 -7.59 -3.74 -21.68
C LYS A 9 -6.36 -2.89 -21.35
N GLY A 10 -6.27 -2.36 -20.13
CA GLY A 10 -5.15 -1.56 -19.68
C GLY A 10 -3.89 -2.39 -19.44
N GLY A 11 -2.77 -1.71 -19.20
CA GLY A 11 -1.46 -2.33 -18.96
C GLY A 11 -1.40 -3.20 -17.70
N ASP A 12 -0.22 -3.76 -17.43
CA ASP A 12 0.01 -4.82 -16.43
C ASP A 12 -0.50 -4.54 -15.01
N PHE A 13 -0.67 -3.26 -14.66
CA PHE A 13 -1.10 -2.80 -13.34
C PHE A 13 -2.37 -1.94 -13.38
N ALA A 14 -3.17 -2.01 -14.45
CA ALA A 14 -4.31 -1.12 -14.63
C ALA A 14 -5.34 -1.23 -13.50
N ALA A 15 -5.62 -2.44 -12.99
CA ALA A 15 -6.55 -2.63 -11.89
C ALA A 15 -5.98 -2.10 -10.57
N THR A 16 -4.71 -2.37 -10.31
CA THR A 16 -3.98 -1.90 -9.12
C THR A 16 -3.90 -0.38 -9.08
N ASN A 17 -3.57 0.26 -10.20
CA ASN A 17 -3.50 1.71 -10.31
C ASN A 17 -4.88 2.36 -10.12
N TYR A 18 -5.91 1.76 -10.71
CA TYR A 18 -7.28 2.23 -10.50
C TYR A 18 -7.68 2.12 -9.03
N LEU A 19 -7.46 0.96 -8.40
CA LEU A 19 -7.74 0.75 -6.98
C LEU A 19 -7.00 1.77 -6.12
N LYS A 20 -5.69 1.91 -6.34
CA LYS A 20 -4.84 2.87 -5.62
C LYS A 20 -5.37 4.29 -5.74
N ALA A 21 -5.69 4.74 -6.95
CA ALA A 21 -6.19 6.09 -7.18
C ALA A 21 -7.52 6.36 -6.46
N LYS A 22 -8.33 5.33 -6.23
CA LYS A 22 -9.66 5.46 -5.61
C LYS A 22 -9.67 5.26 -4.09
N THR A 23 -8.69 4.56 -3.53
CA THR A 23 -8.73 4.11 -2.13
C THR A 23 -7.54 4.55 -1.29
N LEU A 24 -6.44 4.99 -1.89
CA LEU A 24 -5.20 5.28 -1.14
C LEU A 24 -5.41 6.29 0.00
N ALA A 25 -6.17 7.36 -0.25
CA ALA A 25 -6.43 8.38 0.77
C ALA A 25 -7.21 7.81 1.96
N GLN A 26 -8.33 7.14 1.68
CA GLN A 26 -9.20 6.56 2.72
C GLN A 26 -8.49 5.43 3.48
N LEU A 27 -7.69 4.62 2.79
CA LEU A 27 -6.88 3.58 3.44
C LEU A 27 -5.80 4.22 4.33
N THR A 28 -5.12 5.25 3.86
CA THR A 28 -4.11 5.96 4.66
C THR A 28 -4.74 6.51 5.95
N GLU A 29 -5.89 7.16 5.85
CA GLU A 29 -6.62 7.69 7.01
C GLU A 29 -7.08 6.59 7.97
N ALA A 30 -7.62 5.49 7.44
CA ALA A 30 -8.12 4.38 8.25
C ALA A 30 -7.00 3.61 8.97
N PHE A 31 -5.85 3.42 8.31
CA PHE A 31 -4.75 2.63 8.85
C PHE A 31 -3.79 3.44 9.74
N ARG A 32 -3.67 4.76 9.55
CA ARG A 32 -2.81 5.62 10.37
C ARG A 32 -3.01 5.43 11.88
N PRO A 33 -4.24 5.48 12.46
CA PRO A 33 -4.41 5.32 13.91
C PRO A 33 -4.01 3.91 14.41
N ILE A 34 -4.20 2.87 13.60
CA ILE A 34 -3.84 1.49 13.95
C ILE A 34 -2.31 1.34 14.00
N ILE A 35 -1.62 1.93 13.02
CA ILE A 35 -0.16 1.95 12.96
C ILE A 35 0.41 2.77 14.13
N GLU A 36 -0.16 3.94 14.40
CA GLU A 36 0.25 4.78 15.51
C GLU A 36 0.13 4.05 16.85
N GLN A 37 -1.00 3.39 17.12
CA GLN A 37 -1.17 2.56 18.33
C GLN A 37 -0.16 1.41 18.40
N SER A 38 0.19 0.81 17.27
CA SER A 38 1.18 -0.27 17.22
C SER A 38 2.60 0.22 17.50
N LEU A 39 2.96 1.40 16.98
CA LEU A 39 4.27 2.03 17.20
C LEU A 39 4.43 2.55 18.64
N GLN A 40 3.36 3.03 19.26
CA GLN A 40 3.37 3.47 20.66
C GLN A 40 3.70 2.32 21.62
N LYS A 41 3.27 1.08 21.34
CA LYS A 41 3.57 -0.09 22.18
C LYS A 41 5.06 -0.43 22.26
N VAL A 42 5.87 0.08 21.33
CA VAL A 42 7.29 -0.24 21.21
C VAL A 42 8.20 0.99 21.39
N ASP A 43 7.65 2.11 21.86
CA ASP A 43 8.36 3.39 22.06
C ASP A 43 9.13 3.91 20.82
N ALA A 44 8.83 3.38 19.63
CA ALA A 44 9.62 3.63 18.42
C ALA A 44 9.56 5.09 17.97
N THR A 45 8.43 5.76 18.21
CA THR A 45 8.15 7.13 17.75
C THR A 45 9.13 8.14 18.34
N LYS A 46 9.51 8.00 19.61
CA LYS A 46 10.38 8.97 20.32
C LYS A 46 11.82 8.92 19.81
N HIS A 47 12.36 7.71 19.69
CA HIS A 47 13.74 7.52 19.22
C HIS A 47 13.88 7.87 17.74
N TRP A 48 12.91 7.48 16.91
CA TRP A 48 12.91 7.80 15.48
C TRP A 48 12.98 9.30 15.22
N ASN A 49 12.10 10.09 15.86
CA ASN A 49 12.03 11.52 15.63
C ASN A 49 13.37 12.21 15.94
N THR A 50 13.99 11.86 17.07
CA THR A 50 15.28 12.44 17.50
C THR A 50 16.40 12.12 16.51
N LEU A 51 16.49 10.84 16.10
CA LEU A 51 17.52 10.36 15.17
C LEU A 51 17.37 11.00 13.80
N PHE A 52 16.16 10.94 13.21
CA PHE A 52 15.94 11.42 11.85
C PHE A 52 15.88 12.94 11.75
N SER A 53 15.46 13.65 12.79
CA SER A 53 15.61 15.12 12.84
C SER A 53 17.08 15.55 12.81
N THR A 54 17.99 14.75 13.40
CA THR A 54 19.43 15.04 13.37
C THR A 54 20.06 14.62 12.04
N TYR A 55 19.76 13.40 11.57
CA TYR A 55 20.20 12.90 10.25
C TYR A 55 19.82 13.88 9.12
N ASN A 56 18.57 14.37 9.15
CA ASN A 56 18.07 15.31 8.16
C ASN A 56 18.80 16.66 8.15
N LYS A 57 19.56 17.05 9.19
CA LYS A 57 20.32 18.31 9.16
C LYS A 57 21.51 18.23 8.20
N PHE A 58 22.07 17.04 8.02
CA PHE A 58 23.33 16.85 7.28
C PHE A 58 23.18 15.97 6.05
N SER A 59 22.06 15.26 5.90
CA SER A 59 21.78 14.45 4.71
C SER A 59 21.14 15.27 3.57
N ALA A 60 21.54 14.99 2.34
CA ALA A 60 20.85 15.46 1.14
C ALA A 60 19.50 14.74 0.93
N GLU A 61 19.42 13.47 1.32
CA GLU A 61 18.20 12.66 1.28
C GLU A 61 17.47 12.78 2.62
N LYS A 62 16.34 13.47 2.63
CA LYS A 62 15.54 13.67 3.85
C LYS A 62 14.61 12.48 4.09
N VAL A 63 14.43 12.12 5.35
CA VAL A 63 13.47 11.10 5.81
C VAL A 63 12.40 11.77 6.65
N ASN A 64 11.14 11.34 6.58
CA ASN A 64 10.08 11.92 7.41
C ASN A 64 10.30 11.56 8.90
N PRO A 65 10.49 12.54 9.80
CA PRO A 65 10.67 12.28 11.23
C PRO A 65 9.35 11.94 11.95
N ASP A 66 8.19 12.12 11.31
CA ASP A 66 6.93 11.51 11.76
C ASP A 66 6.96 10.02 11.38
N LEU A 67 7.32 9.17 12.36
CA LEU A 67 7.40 7.72 12.17
C LEU A 67 6.05 7.14 11.74
N SER A 68 4.95 7.62 12.33
CA SER A 68 3.61 7.11 12.03
C SER A 68 3.24 7.39 10.57
N ALA A 69 3.47 8.62 10.10
CA ALA A 69 3.25 8.96 8.69
C ALA A 69 4.19 8.17 7.77
N TYR A 70 5.47 8.06 8.11
CA TYR A 70 6.46 7.33 7.32
C TYR A 70 6.11 5.85 7.17
N VAL A 71 5.79 5.16 8.27
CA VAL A 71 5.43 3.74 8.26
C VAL A 71 4.09 3.52 7.56
N THR A 72 3.12 4.44 7.72
CA THR A 72 1.85 4.36 7.00
C THR A 72 2.05 4.42 5.49
N ASP A 73 2.85 5.36 4.99
CA ASP A 73 3.17 5.46 3.57
C ASP A 73 3.89 4.20 3.03
N LYS A 74 4.86 3.69 3.79
CA LYS A 74 5.56 2.44 3.44
C LYS A 74 4.64 1.24 3.44
N ALA A 75 3.73 1.14 4.41
CA ALA A 75 2.74 0.07 4.49
C ALA A 75 1.78 0.12 3.28
N MET A 76 1.25 1.29 2.95
CA MET A 76 0.38 1.47 1.78
C MET A 76 1.12 1.12 0.48
N THR A 77 2.37 1.57 0.33
CA THR A 77 3.22 1.21 -0.80
C THR A 77 3.41 -0.31 -0.90
N GLY A 78 3.69 -0.98 0.22
CA GLY A 78 3.84 -2.42 0.28
C GLY A 78 2.57 -3.18 -0.09
N ILE A 79 1.40 -2.73 0.39
CA ILE A 79 0.11 -3.32 0.04
C ILE A 79 -0.12 -3.24 -1.47
N PHE A 80 0.00 -2.05 -2.06
CA PHE A 80 -0.23 -1.90 -3.50
C PHE A 80 0.82 -2.58 -4.36
N TYR A 81 2.05 -2.70 -3.88
CA TYR A 81 3.06 -3.55 -4.52
C TYR A 81 2.59 -5.01 -4.60
N GLN A 82 2.13 -5.59 -3.49
CA GLN A 82 1.64 -6.98 -3.46
C GLN A 82 0.38 -7.17 -4.32
N VAL A 83 -0.55 -6.22 -4.27
CA VAL A 83 -1.74 -6.25 -5.15
C VAL A 83 -1.34 -6.25 -6.62
N GLY A 84 -0.36 -5.41 -7.01
CA GLY A 84 0.17 -5.40 -8.36
C GLY A 84 0.82 -6.72 -8.77
N GLN A 85 1.58 -7.33 -7.87
CA GLN A 85 2.18 -8.65 -8.12
C GLN A 85 1.11 -9.73 -8.32
N GLU A 86 0.03 -9.71 -7.54
CA GLU A 86 -1.09 -10.64 -7.73
C GLU A 86 -1.88 -10.36 -9.01
N GLU A 87 -2.11 -9.09 -9.38
CA GLU A 87 -2.72 -8.73 -10.66
C GLU A 87 -1.91 -9.31 -11.83
N GLN A 88 -0.58 -9.16 -11.81
CA GLN A 88 0.28 -9.72 -12.85
C GLN A 88 0.17 -11.25 -12.94
N LYS A 89 0.11 -11.94 -11.79
CA LYS A 89 -0.08 -13.40 -11.77
C LYS A 89 -1.41 -13.78 -12.42
N ILE A 90 -2.49 -13.08 -12.10
CA ILE A 90 -3.81 -13.30 -12.69
C ILE A 90 -3.80 -13.00 -14.20
N ARG A 91 -3.09 -11.96 -14.66
CA ARG A 91 -2.97 -11.65 -16.09
C ARG A 91 -2.21 -12.73 -16.87
N LYS A 92 -1.17 -13.32 -16.27
CA LYS A 92 -0.36 -14.39 -16.88
C LYS A 92 -1.09 -15.74 -16.92
N ASP A 93 -1.86 -16.04 -15.87
CA ASP A 93 -2.65 -17.28 -15.79
C ASP A 93 -4.07 -16.99 -15.25
N PRO A 94 -4.96 -16.46 -16.10
CA PRO A 94 -6.32 -16.10 -15.68
C PRO A 94 -7.13 -17.34 -15.31
N MET A 95 -6.96 -18.43 -16.08
CA MET A 95 -7.77 -19.63 -15.95
C MET A 95 -7.50 -20.36 -14.63
N ALA A 96 -6.25 -20.50 -14.18
CA ALA A 96 -5.94 -21.14 -12.91
C ALA A 96 -6.43 -20.35 -11.68
N ARG A 97 -6.58 -19.03 -11.78
CA ARG A 97 -7.00 -18.18 -10.66
C ARG A 97 -8.52 -17.96 -10.57
N THR A 98 -9.25 -18.10 -11.68
CA THR A 98 -10.71 -17.96 -11.68
C THR A 98 -11.44 -19.06 -10.90
N THR A 99 -11.00 -20.32 -10.95
CA THR A 99 -11.69 -21.42 -10.28
C THR A 99 -11.59 -21.35 -8.75
N ASP A 100 -10.44 -20.98 -8.21
CA ASP A 100 -10.18 -21.03 -6.77
C ASP A 100 -10.61 -19.75 -6.06
N LEU A 101 -10.39 -18.58 -6.68
CA LEU A 101 -10.73 -17.30 -6.07
C LEU A 101 -12.24 -17.03 -6.13
N LEU A 102 -12.89 -17.26 -7.28
CA LEU A 102 -14.34 -17.03 -7.42
C LEU A 102 -15.15 -17.95 -6.50
N LYS A 103 -14.75 -19.21 -6.31
CA LYS A 103 -15.41 -20.12 -5.35
C LYS A 103 -15.32 -19.65 -3.89
N LYS A 104 -14.35 -18.81 -3.53
CA LYS A 104 -14.12 -18.38 -2.14
C LYS A 104 -14.86 -17.10 -1.77
N VAL A 105 -15.10 -16.21 -2.72
CA VAL A 105 -15.82 -14.92 -2.49
C VAL A 105 -17.32 -15.00 -2.76
N PHE A 106 -17.78 -16.02 -3.49
CA PHE A 106 -19.18 -16.19 -3.87
C PHE A 106 -19.86 -17.41 -3.22
N ASN A 107 -19.27 -17.97 -2.16
CA ASN A 107 -19.87 -18.97 -1.26
C ASN A 107 -20.03 -18.40 0.14
#